data_AF-A0A7J3RAZ1-F1
#
_entry.id   AF-A0A7J3RAZ1-F1
#
_cell.length_a   1.000
_cell.length_b   1.000
_cell.length_c   1.000
_cell.angle_alpha   90.00
_cell.angle_beta   90.00
_cell.angle_gamma   90.00
#
_symmetry.space_group_name_H-M   'P 1'
#
loop_
_entity.id
_entity.type
_entity.pdbx_description
1 polymer ?
#
loop_
_entity_poly.entity_id
_entity_poly.type
_entity_poly.pdbx_seq_one_letter_code
_entity_poly.pdbx_strand_id
1 'polypeptide(L)'
;MGIETILNTPEFSIRKSENTIEVFIKEPPVLQEFYLLLSQTRNVLEKCDPPNEQESKIVFMPNPEVPIERVYVELQRIYERAKASVAEKYKR
;
A
#
# COMPACT_ATOMS: atom_id res chain seq x y z
N MET A 1 -13.51 5.57 -17.75
CA MET A 1 -13.96 5.55 -16.34
C MET A 1 -12.80 6.06 -15.49
N GLY A 2 -13.05 6.93 -14.50
CA GLY A 2 -12.02 7.71 -13.82
C GLY A 2 -11.34 6.97 -12.66
N ILE A 3 -10.06 7.26 -12.42
CA ILE A 3 -9.33 6.81 -11.23
C ILE A 3 -9.82 7.64 -10.03
N GLU A 4 -10.35 6.99 -9.00
CA GLU A 4 -10.80 7.67 -7.79
C GLU A 4 -9.67 7.69 -6.75
N THR A 5 -9.32 8.88 -6.27
CA THR A 5 -8.36 9.04 -5.16
C THR A 5 -9.10 8.93 -3.85
N ILE A 6 -8.76 7.93 -3.04
CA ILE A 6 -9.46 7.59 -1.80
C ILE A 6 -8.80 8.26 -0.59
N LEU A 7 -7.48 8.18 -0.55
CA LEU A 7 -6.66 8.79 0.49
C LEU A 7 -5.50 9.50 -0.20
N ASN A 8 -5.25 10.75 0.17
CA ASN A 8 -4.15 11.51 -0.40
C ASN A 8 -3.43 12.30 0.69
N THR A 9 -2.26 11.82 1.08
CA THR A 9 -1.33 12.54 1.93
C THR A 9 -0.03 12.83 1.16
N PRO A 10 0.82 13.76 1.62
CA PRO A 10 2.07 14.07 0.94
C PRO A 10 3.02 12.87 0.79
N GLU A 11 2.92 11.86 1.65
CA GLU A 11 3.84 10.71 1.72
C GLU A 11 3.19 9.40 1.27
N PHE A 12 1.86 9.30 1.37
CA PHE A 12 1.08 8.10 1.12
C PHE A 12 -0.24 8.43 0.41
N SER A 13 -0.47 7.83 -0.75
CA SER A 13 -1.72 7.99 -1.50
C SER A 13 -2.28 6.64 -1.91
N ILE A 14 -3.60 6.48 -1.83
CA ILE A 14 -4.32 5.29 -2.28
C ILE A 14 -5.27 5.69 -3.39
N ARG A 15 -5.12 5.06 -4.55
CA ARG A 15 -6.02 5.22 -5.69
C ARG A 15 -6.71 3.90 -5.99
N LYS A 16 -8.00 3.97 -6.32
CA LYS A 16 -8.78 2.83 -6.79
C LYS A 16 -9.00 2.97 -8.29
N SER A 17 -8.57 1.95 -9.02
CA SER A 17 -8.94 1.69 -10.40
C SER A 17 -9.92 0.52 -10.44
N GLU A 18 -10.63 0.30 -11.56
CA GLU A 18 -11.79 -0.61 -11.66
C GLU A 18 -11.69 -1.89 -10.81
N ASN A 19 -10.56 -2.61 -10.89
CA ASN A 19 -10.32 -3.87 -10.15
C ASN A 19 -9.02 -3.87 -9.32
N THR A 20 -8.32 -2.75 -9.24
CA THR A 20 -7.00 -2.67 -8.60
C THR A 20 -6.91 -1.47 -7.67
N ILE A 21 -6.04 -1.60 -6.66
CA ILE A 21 -5.66 -0.52 -5.78
C ILE A 21 -4.19 -0.19 -6.06
N GLU A 22 -3.92 1.08 -6.29
CA GLU A 22 -2.59 1.62 -6.47
C GLU A 22 -2.22 2.41 -5.21
N VAL A 23 -1.16 1.97 -4.54
CA VAL A 23 -0.62 2.63 -3.35
C VAL A 23 0.68 3.33 -3.75
N PHE A 24 0.76 4.63 -3.48
CA PHE A 24 1.94 5.45 -3.73
C PHE A 24 2.61 5.79 -2.41
N ILE A 25 3.89 5.45 -2.27
CA ILE A 25 4.70 5.74 -1.09
C ILE A 25 5.99 6.40 -1.58
N LYS A 26 6.18 7.68 -1.23
CA LYS A 26 7.32 8.47 -1.75
C LYS A 26 8.68 7.99 -1.25
N GLU A 27 8.73 7.39 -0.07
CA GLU A 27 9.98 6.94 0.54
C GLU A 27 10.29 5.52 0.07
N PRO A 28 11.36 5.30 -0.74
CA PRO A 28 11.74 3.96 -1.19
C PRO A 28 11.91 2.91 -0.07
N PRO A 29 12.53 3.21 1.09
CA PRO A 29 12.65 2.20 2.15
C PRO A 29 11.28 1.85 2.76
N VAL A 30 10.36 2.81 2.85
CA VAL A 30 8.99 2.57 3.33
C VAL A 30 8.20 1.79 2.30
N LEU A 31 8.37 2.06 1.01
CA LEU A 31 7.75 1.31 -0.09
C LEU A 31 8.16 -0.17 -0.05
N GLN A 32 9.45 -0.46 0.11
CA GLN A 32 9.96 -1.83 0.21
C GLN A 32 9.41 -2.55 1.46
N GLU A 33 9.47 -1.91 2.62
CA GLU A 33 8.96 -2.50 3.87
C GLU A 33 7.43 -2.69 3.81
N PHE A 34 6.71 -1.73 3.22
CA PHE A 34 5.27 -1.83 3.00
C PHE A 34 4.94 -3.03 2.14
N TYR A 35 5.61 -3.22 1.00
CA TYR A 35 5.41 -4.40 0.15
C TYR A 35 5.66 -5.70 0.92
N LEU A 36 6.72 -5.76 1.71
CA LEU A 36 7.04 -6.93 2.53
C LEU A 36 5.93 -7.24 3.53
N LEU A 37 5.46 -6.25 4.30
CA LEU A 37 4.37 -6.40 5.26
C LEU A 37 3.03 -6.72 4.57
N LEU A 38 2.78 -6.10 3.42
CA LEU A 38 1.60 -6.34 2.59
C LEU A 38 1.56 -7.79 2.10
N SER A 39 2.69 -8.33 1.65
CA SER A 39 2.81 -9.73 1.19
C SER A 39 2.51 -10.78 2.28
N GLN A 40 2.68 -10.40 3.56
CA GLN A 40 2.33 -11.23 4.71
C GLN A 40 0.83 -11.19 5.02
N THR A 41 0.12 -10.19 4.53
CA THR A 41 -1.29 -9.93 4.84
C THR A 41 -2.18 -10.55 3.75
N ARG A 42 -2.18 -11.90 3.69
CA ARG A 42 -2.94 -12.69 2.69
C ARG A 42 -4.46 -12.56 2.80
N ASN A 43 -4.96 -11.97 3.89
CA ASN A 43 -6.39 -11.89 4.14
C ASN A 43 -7.09 -10.76 3.37
N VAL A 44 -6.36 -9.78 2.82
CA VAL A 44 -6.96 -8.61 2.15
C VAL A 44 -6.58 -8.47 0.68
N LEU A 45 -5.76 -9.39 0.16
CA LEU A 45 -5.16 -9.33 -1.18
C LEU A 45 -5.32 -10.66 -1.88
N GLU A 46 -5.69 -10.61 -3.15
CA GLU A 46 -5.69 -11.78 -4.03
C GLU A 46 -4.38 -11.86 -4.83
N LYS A 47 -3.90 -10.71 -5.30
CA LYS A 47 -2.64 -10.58 -6.04
C LYS A 47 -1.93 -9.28 -5.67
N CYS A 48 -0.62 -9.30 -5.55
CA CYS A 48 0.20 -8.12 -5.34
C CYS A 48 1.36 -8.14 -6.33
N ASP A 49 1.48 -7.08 -7.13
CA ASP A 49 2.65 -6.89 -7.99
C ASP A 49 3.80 -6.28 -7.17
N PRO A 50 5.07 -6.56 -7.54
CA PRO A 50 6.22 -5.97 -6.87
C PRO A 50 6.19 -4.44 -6.95
N PRO A 51 6.81 -3.75 -5.98
CA PRO A 51 6.87 -2.29 -5.97
C PRO A 51 7.60 -1.79 -7.20
N ASN A 52 7.01 -0.84 -7.92
CA ASN A 52 7.71 -0.08 -8.93
C ASN A 52 8.43 1.10 -8.23
N GLU A 53 9.72 0.95 -8.02
CA GLU A 53 10.56 1.97 -7.36
C GLU A 53 10.62 3.28 -8.17
N GLN A 54 10.55 3.21 -9.50
CA GLN A 54 10.57 4.40 -10.38
C GLN A 54 9.30 5.22 -10.24
N GLU A 55 8.16 4.57 -10.10
CA GLU A 55 6.86 5.23 -9.90
C GLU A 55 6.49 5.38 -8.41
N SER A 56 7.34 4.86 -7.51
CA SER A 56 7.09 4.83 -6.07
C SER A 56 5.71 4.25 -5.72
N LYS A 57 5.30 3.20 -6.45
CA LYS A 57 3.95 2.63 -6.38
C LYS A 57 3.92 1.11 -6.25
N ILE A 58 2.87 0.61 -5.61
CA ILE A 58 2.53 -0.82 -5.53
C ILE A 58 1.11 -0.98 -6.04
N VAL A 59 0.93 -1.92 -6.97
CA VAL A 59 -0.37 -2.28 -7.51
C VAL A 59 -0.77 -3.62 -6.95
N PHE A 60 -2.00 -3.72 -6.47
CA PHE A 60 -2.52 -5.01 -6.01
C PHE A 60 -4.02 -5.12 -6.28
N MET A 61 -4.49 -6.37 -6.32
CA MET A 61 -5.90 -6.72 -6.42
C MET A 61 -6.43 -7.05 -5.02
N PRO A 62 -7.40 -6.29 -4.50
CA PRO A 62 -8.02 -6.60 -3.21
C PRO A 62 -8.83 -7.90 -3.32
N ASN A 63 -8.94 -8.64 -2.22
CA ASN A 63 -9.81 -9.81 -2.18
C ASN A 63 -11.28 -9.34 -2.31
N PRO A 64 -12.06 -9.83 -3.30
CA PRO A 64 -13.46 -9.43 -3.51
C PRO A 64 -14.39 -9.79 -2.34
N GLU A 65 -14.02 -10.78 -1.53
CA GLU A 65 -14.77 -11.17 -0.33
C GLU A 65 -14.60 -10.17 0.83
N VAL A 66 -13.61 -9.27 0.73
CA VAL A 66 -13.30 -8.29 1.77
C VAL A 66 -13.87 -6.92 1.38
N PRO A 67 -14.65 -6.27 2.26
CA PRO A 67 -15.12 -4.91 2.04
C PRO A 67 -13.96 -3.95 1.79
N ILE A 68 -14.08 -3.14 0.73
CA ILE A 68 -13.01 -2.22 0.29
C ILE A 68 -12.55 -1.26 1.39
N GLU A 69 -13.47 -0.81 2.25
CA GLU A 69 -13.17 0.04 3.40
C GLU A 69 -12.19 -0.62 4.36
N ARG A 70 -12.36 -1.93 4.60
CA ARG A 70 -11.46 -2.71 5.45
C ARG A 70 -10.09 -2.86 4.82
N VAL A 71 -10.03 -3.00 3.50
CA VAL A 71 -8.76 -2.99 2.76
C VAL A 71 -8.03 -1.67 3.00
N TYR A 72 -8.70 -0.51 2.88
CA TYR A 72 -8.05 0.79 3.12
C TYR A 72 -7.51 0.95 4.54
N VAL A 73 -8.29 0.54 5.54
CA VAL A 73 -7.85 0.59 6.95
C VAL A 73 -6.61 -0.29 7.16
N GLU A 74 -6.58 -1.48 6.57
CA GLU A 74 -5.42 -2.37 6.67
C GLU A 74 -4.20 -1.82 5.93
N LEU A 75 -4.37 -1.27 4.72
CA LEU A 75 -3.28 -0.61 4.00
C LEU A 75 -2.71 0.55 4.80
N GLN A 76 -3.56 1.40 5.37
CA GLN A 76 -3.11 2.51 6.20
C GLN A 76 -2.33 1.99 7.42
N ARG A 77 -2.82 0.94 8.09
CA ARG A 77 -2.12 0.31 9.21
C ARG A 77 -0.76 -0.26 8.79
N ILE A 78 -0.68 -0.90 7.62
CA ILE A 78 0.58 -1.44 7.09
C ILE A 78 1.55 -0.30 6.79
N TYR A 79 1.08 0.82 6.23
CA TYR A 79 1.89 2.02 5.99
C TYR A 79 2.47 2.60 7.28
N GLU A 80 1.64 2.81 8.30
CA GLU A 80 2.11 3.32 9.59
C GLU A 80 3.15 2.39 10.23
N ARG A 81 2.94 1.07 10.13
CA ARG A 81 3.92 0.07 10.60
C ARG A 81 5.22 0.08 9.79
N ALA A 82 5.14 0.21 8.47
CA ALA A 82 6.30 0.30 7.60
C ALA A 82 7.12 1.55 7.93
N LYS A 83 6.45 2.69 8.08
CA LYS A 83 7.07 3.97 8.46
C LYS A 83 7.76 3.87 9.82
N ALA A 84 7.10 3.28 10.81
CA ALA A 84 7.68 3.04 12.13
C ALA A 84 8.91 2.12 12.07
N SER A 85 8.80 0.98 11.37
CA SER A 85 9.91 0.02 11.20
C SER A 85 11.13 0.67 10.55
N VAL A 86 10.94 1.44 9.49
CA VAL A 86 12.02 2.19 8.82
C VAL A 86 12.59 3.25 9.77
N ALA A 87 11.76 4.04 10.43
CA ALA A 87 12.25 5.04 11.39
C ALA A 87 13.06 4.39 12.54
N GLU A 88 12.72 3.18 12.99
CA GLU A 88 13.50 2.44 13.98
C GLU A 88 14.80 1.87 13.40
N LYS A 89 14.78 1.32 12.18
CA LYS A 89 15.96 0.76 11.51
C LYS A 89 17.03 1.81 11.17
N TYR A 90 16.61 3.01 10.79
CA TYR A 90 17.51 4.07 10.29
C TYR A 90 17.81 5.19 11.32
N LYS A 91 17.34 5.06 12.57
CA LYS A 91 17.73 5.93 13.70
C LYS A 91 19.00 5.47 14.43
N ARG A 92 19.70 4.47 13.89
CA ARG A 92 20.97 3.95 14.41
C ARG A 92 22.12 4.27 13.47
#